data_AF-A0A534H4B7-F1
#
_entry.id   AF-A0A534H4B7-F1
#
_cell.length_a   1.000
_cell.length_b   1.000
_cell.length_c   1.000
_cell.angle_alpha   90.00
_cell.angle_beta   90.00
_cell.angle_gamma   90.00
#
_symmetry.space_group_name_H-M   'P 1'
#
loop_
_entity.id
_entity.type
_entity.pdbx_description
1 polymer ?
#
loop_
_entity_poly.entity_id
_entity_poly.type
_entity_poly.pdbx_seq_one_letter_code
_entity_poly.pdbx_strand_id
1 'polypeptide(L)'
;MPFCEADPWRLQYFEGVDCPRDVRIPTEDPDGYQWHPGERRIYDKLFVAESQGLACAPHGVTPPEFPVFSKPIINLRGMGVGSRVLRDLSDYERHLTAGHFWMTLLEGEHMSTDVAVLEGRTMWWRHCRGTPATEGTFDRWLIEDGRRPQLEAYVGAWVARHLADYTGMLNVETIGGRIIEAHLRVADQWPDLYEAGWLEAVVGLYARGEWRLAPGERRAGYSIALFGPHGREYRHPPAELVAQVRRMPHVSSVQITFHDDRPSASHAMPPGGFRLAVVNCFDLEAGRAARARLAAFFGV
;
A
#
# COMPACT_ATOMS: atom_id res chain seq x y z
N MET A 1 7.33 12.99 -15.70
CA MET A 1 7.37 11.52 -15.77
C MET A 1 5.93 11.03 -15.87
N PRO A 2 5.67 9.95 -16.61
CA PRO A 2 4.31 9.45 -16.84
C PRO A 2 3.76 8.70 -15.62
N PHE A 3 4.61 8.02 -14.86
CA PHE A 3 4.31 7.69 -13.47
C PHE A 3 4.24 9.00 -12.68
N CYS A 4 3.04 9.33 -12.22
CA CYS A 4 2.79 10.53 -11.45
C CYS A 4 3.00 10.20 -9.97
N GLU A 5 4.23 10.39 -9.53
CA GLU A 5 4.72 10.11 -8.18
C GLU A 5 5.02 11.42 -7.46
N ALA A 6 4.47 11.55 -6.26
CA ALA A 6 4.57 12.74 -5.43
C ALA A 6 5.79 12.69 -4.50
N ASP A 7 6.20 11.48 -4.10
CA ASP A 7 7.30 11.25 -3.18
C ASP A 7 8.64 11.15 -3.92
N PRO A 8 9.59 12.10 -3.71
CA PRO A 8 10.84 12.12 -4.44
C PRO A 8 11.69 10.86 -4.29
N TRP A 9 11.61 10.20 -3.12
CA TRP A 9 12.36 8.96 -2.86
C TRP A 9 11.80 7.74 -3.60
N ARG A 10 10.59 7.79 -4.18
CA ARG A 10 10.00 6.71 -4.97
C ARG A 10 10.23 6.89 -6.47
N LEU A 11 10.54 8.11 -6.94
CA LEU A 11 10.84 8.39 -8.34
C LEU A 11 11.95 7.48 -8.91
N GLN A 12 12.89 7.05 -8.07
CA GLN A 12 13.97 6.12 -8.43
C GLN A 12 13.47 4.82 -9.09
N TYR A 13 12.23 4.41 -8.85
CA TYR A 13 11.65 3.19 -9.45
C TYR A 13 11.24 3.36 -10.90
N PHE A 14 11.02 4.59 -11.33
CA PHE A 14 10.46 4.92 -12.64
C PHE A 14 11.47 5.61 -13.55
N GLU A 15 12.73 5.76 -13.09
CA GLU A 15 13.82 6.31 -13.88
C GLU A 15 14.16 5.41 -15.07
N GLY A 16 14.33 6.01 -16.25
CA GLY A 16 14.73 5.29 -17.46
C GLY A 16 13.62 4.48 -18.15
N VAL A 17 12.38 4.53 -17.66
CA VAL A 17 11.25 3.86 -18.31
C VAL A 17 10.77 4.68 -19.51
N ASP A 18 10.80 4.05 -20.69
CA ASP A 18 10.22 4.62 -21.90
C ASP A 18 8.69 4.64 -21.81
N CYS A 19 8.11 5.83 -21.76
CA CYS A 19 6.67 5.98 -21.72
C CYS A 19 6.18 7.27 -22.39
N PRO A 20 5.10 7.21 -23.20
CA PRO A 20 4.60 8.37 -23.94
C PRO A 20 4.25 9.55 -23.03
N ARG A 21 4.44 10.77 -23.53
CA ARG A 21 4.27 12.01 -22.73
C ARG A 21 2.83 12.29 -22.31
N ASP A 22 1.87 11.76 -23.04
CA ASP A 22 0.42 11.89 -22.85
C ASP A 22 -0.16 10.80 -21.94
N VAL A 23 0.62 9.77 -21.62
CA VAL A 23 0.21 8.70 -20.71
C VAL A 23 0.45 9.12 -19.26
N ARG A 24 -0.56 8.92 -18.42
CA ARG A 24 -0.49 9.21 -16.98
C ARG A 24 -0.84 7.94 -16.21
N ILE A 25 0.04 7.55 -15.29
CA ILE A 25 -0.08 6.34 -14.48
C ILE A 25 -0.10 6.77 -13.00
N PRO A 26 -1.19 6.50 -12.26
CA PRO A 26 -1.31 6.95 -10.88
C PRO A 26 -0.43 6.09 -9.96
N THR A 27 0.29 6.74 -9.05
CA THR A 27 0.96 6.08 -7.92
C THR A 27 0.34 6.49 -6.57
N GLU A 28 -0.58 7.46 -6.59
CA GLU A 28 -1.24 8.02 -5.42
C GLU A 28 -2.76 7.99 -5.57
N ASP A 29 -3.47 7.84 -4.45
CA ASP A 29 -4.94 7.69 -4.44
C ASP A 29 -5.71 8.91 -4.95
N PRO A 30 -5.29 10.17 -4.71
CA PRO A 30 -5.94 11.33 -5.31
C PRO A 30 -5.94 11.32 -6.84
N ASP A 31 -4.86 10.86 -7.47
CA ASP A 31 -4.75 10.74 -8.93
C ASP A 31 -5.69 9.64 -9.44
N GLY A 32 -5.63 8.45 -8.83
CA GLY A 32 -6.54 7.34 -9.15
C GLY A 32 -8.01 7.75 -9.01
N TYR A 33 -8.37 8.41 -7.91
CA TYR A 33 -9.70 8.97 -7.70
C TYR A 33 -10.09 9.98 -8.78
N GLN A 34 -9.22 10.92 -9.12
CA GLN A 34 -9.53 11.97 -10.09
C GLN A 34 -9.71 11.41 -11.50
N TRP A 35 -8.81 10.54 -11.95
CA TRP A 35 -8.72 10.12 -13.36
C TRP A 35 -9.69 9.00 -13.72
N HIS A 36 -10.19 8.26 -12.73
CA HIS A 36 -11.14 7.16 -12.94
C HIS A 36 -12.50 7.45 -12.27
N PRO A 37 -13.26 8.46 -12.75
CA PRO A 37 -14.51 8.87 -12.11
C PRO A 37 -15.59 7.77 -12.06
N GLY A 38 -15.59 6.84 -13.01
CA GLY A 38 -16.51 5.69 -13.01
C GLY A 38 -16.26 4.70 -11.87
N GLU A 39 -15.02 4.61 -11.39
CA GLU A 39 -14.60 3.58 -10.44
C GLU A 39 -14.37 4.11 -9.02
N ARG A 40 -14.64 5.39 -8.77
CA ARG A 40 -14.42 6.06 -7.47
C ARG A 40 -15.08 5.36 -6.29
N ARG A 41 -16.16 4.61 -6.54
CA ARG A 41 -16.90 3.91 -5.50
C ARG A 41 -16.03 2.93 -4.71
N ILE A 42 -14.95 2.40 -5.28
CA ILE A 42 -14.07 1.49 -4.53
C ILE A 42 -13.31 2.16 -3.38
N TYR A 43 -13.17 3.49 -3.41
CA TYR A 43 -12.56 4.25 -2.31
C TYR A 43 -13.50 4.42 -1.11
N ASP A 44 -14.80 4.16 -1.29
CA ASP A 44 -15.79 4.06 -0.22
C ASP A 44 -15.64 2.70 0.47
N LYS A 45 -15.01 2.73 1.65
CA LYS A 45 -14.72 1.53 2.43
C LYS A 45 -15.98 0.88 3.02
N LEU A 46 -17.07 1.64 3.18
CA LEU A 46 -18.37 1.08 3.57
C LEU A 46 -18.94 0.25 2.41
N PHE A 47 -18.92 0.79 1.18
CA PHE A 47 -19.29 0.01 -0.01
C PHE A 47 -18.45 -1.26 -0.16
N VAL A 48 -17.13 -1.16 0.03
CA VAL A 48 -16.23 -2.33 -0.03
C VAL A 48 -16.66 -3.39 1.00
N ALA A 49 -17.00 -3.01 2.23
CA ALA A 49 -17.48 -3.94 3.25
C ALA A 49 -18.86 -4.54 2.92
N GLU A 50 -19.82 -3.71 2.48
CA GLU A 50 -21.18 -4.14 2.09
C GLU A 50 -21.18 -5.08 0.89
N SER A 51 -20.36 -4.79 -0.13
CA SER A 51 -20.30 -5.54 -1.40
C SER A 51 -19.91 -7.01 -1.26
N GLN A 52 -19.28 -7.36 -0.13
CA GLN A 52 -18.89 -8.71 0.23
C GLN A 52 -19.72 -9.28 1.39
N GLY A 53 -20.69 -8.54 1.92
CA GLY A 53 -21.58 -8.98 2.99
C GLY A 53 -20.97 -8.98 4.39
N LEU A 54 -20.02 -8.09 4.68
CA LEU A 54 -19.57 -7.87 6.05
C LEU A 54 -20.62 -7.08 6.83
N ALA A 55 -20.81 -7.41 8.11
CA ALA A 55 -21.62 -6.58 8.99
C ALA A 55 -20.93 -5.23 9.15
N CYS A 56 -21.59 -4.15 8.73
CA CYS A 56 -21.07 -2.80 8.79
C CYS A 56 -22.20 -1.79 8.73
N ALA A 57 -21.96 -0.58 9.25
CA ALA A 57 -22.85 0.55 9.06
C ALA A 57 -22.12 1.88 9.33
N PRO A 58 -22.59 3.02 8.78
CA PRO A 58 -22.14 4.33 9.21
C PRO A 58 -22.28 4.54 10.73
N HIS A 59 -21.42 5.36 11.30
CA HIS A 59 -21.64 5.88 12.65
C HIS A 59 -23.02 6.57 12.73
N GLY A 60 -23.73 6.37 13.85
CA GLY A 60 -25.15 6.71 14.01
C GLY A 60 -26.08 5.48 13.95
N VAL A 61 -25.60 4.36 13.37
CA VAL A 61 -26.24 3.04 13.51
C VAL A 61 -25.41 2.22 14.49
N THR A 62 -25.99 1.75 15.59
CA THR A 62 -25.27 0.99 16.60
C THR A 62 -24.94 -0.42 16.11
N PRO A 63 -23.71 -0.93 16.32
CA PRO A 63 -23.38 -2.32 16.07
C PRO A 63 -24.29 -3.29 16.85
N PRO A 64 -24.69 -4.43 16.27
CA PRO A 64 -25.47 -5.44 16.99
C PRO A 64 -24.61 -6.19 18.03
N GLU A 65 -23.29 -6.23 17.82
CA GLU A 65 -22.31 -6.88 18.69
C GLU A 65 -20.97 -6.14 18.65
N PHE A 66 -20.18 -6.31 19.70
CA PHE A 66 -18.84 -5.77 19.85
C PHE A 66 -17.85 -6.90 20.16
N PRO A 67 -16.55 -6.78 19.82
CA PRO A 67 -15.89 -5.60 19.25
C PRO A 67 -16.12 -5.41 17.74
N VAL A 68 -15.99 -4.17 17.27
CA VAL A 68 -16.00 -3.81 15.84
C VAL A 68 -14.80 -2.95 15.47
N PHE A 69 -14.44 -2.89 14.19
CA PHE A 69 -13.43 -1.97 13.68
C PHE A 69 -14.08 -0.71 13.12
N SER A 70 -13.62 0.47 13.53
CA SER A 70 -14.10 1.78 13.07
C SER A 70 -13.02 2.49 12.28
N LYS A 71 -13.38 3.12 11.16
CA LYS A 71 -12.48 3.94 10.33
C LYS A 71 -13.27 4.96 9.47
N PRO A 72 -12.61 5.98 8.89
CA PRO A 72 -13.24 6.86 7.91
C PRO A 72 -13.78 6.09 6.70
N ILE A 73 -14.94 6.51 6.16
CA ILE A 73 -15.53 5.93 4.95
C ILE A 73 -14.60 6.14 3.75
N ILE A 74 -14.06 7.35 3.58
CA ILE A 74 -13.04 7.69 2.57
C ILE A 74 -11.83 8.30 3.28
N ASN A 75 -10.63 7.83 2.92
CA ASN A 75 -9.36 8.42 3.32
C ASN A 75 -8.35 8.18 2.18
N LEU A 76 -8.15 9.19 1.34
CA LEU A 76 -7.22 9.15 0.21
C LEU A 76 -5.77 9.45 0.61
N ARG A 77 -5.51 9.83 1.86
CA ARG A 77 -4.14 10.03 2.38
C ARG A 77 -3.61 8.80 3.12
N GLY A 78 -4.42 7.74 3.25
CA GLY A 78 -4.02 6.46 3.81
C GLY A 78 -3.58 6.48 5.28
N MET A 79 -2.58 5.66 5.60
CA MET A 79 -1.88 5.58 6.89
C MET A 79 -2.72 5.13 8.10
N GLY A 80 -3.90 4.54 7.87
CA GLY A 80 -4.79 4.09 8.95
C GLY A 80 -5.30 5.22 9.86
N VAL A 81 -5.21 6.48 9.41
CA VAL A 81 -5.61 7.65 10.21
C VAL A 81 -7.09 7.56 10.56
N GLY A 82 -7.39 7.73 11.85
CA GLY A 82 -8.75 7.69 12.38
C GLY A 82 -9.29 6.28 12.67
N SER A 83 -8.53 5.22 12.37
CA SER A 83 -8.95 3.84 12.58
C SER A 83 -8.78 3.39 14.04
N ARG A 84 -9.70 2.57 14.57
CA ARG A 84 -9.63 1.98 15.92
C ARG A 84 -10.52 0.75 16.07
N VAL A 85 -10.22 -0.08 17.07
CA VAL A 85 -11.16 -1.10 17.56
C VAL A 85 -12.08 -0.45 18.60
N LEU A 86 -13.38 -0.63 18.44
CA LEU A 86 -14.40 -0.24 19.42
C LEU A 86 -14.81 -1.47 20.21
N ARG A 87 -14.58 -1.44 21.53
CA ARG A 87 -14.70 -2.63 22.38
C ARG A 87 -16.10 -2.88 22.92
N ASP A 88 -16.89 -1.83 23.07
CA ASP A 88 -18.24 -1.86 23.65
C ASP A 88 -19.05 -0.63 23.25
N LEU A 89 -20.30 -0.55 23.71
CA LEU A 89 -21.21 0.55 23.45
C LEU A 89 -20.69 1.90 23.96
N SER A 90 -20.06 1.93 25.15
CA SER A 90 -19.54 3.18 25.72
C SER A 90 -18.36 3.71 24.89
N ASP A 91 -17.52 2.82 24.38
CA ASP A 91 -16.42 3.15 23.47
C ASP A 91 -16.94 3.67 22.11
N TYR A 92 -18.01 3.08 21.59
CA TYR A 92 -18.70 3.56 20.39
C TYR A 92 -19.29 4.96 20.56
N GLU A 93 -20.04 5.20 21.65
CA GLU A 93 -20.65 6.50 21.93
C GLU A 93 -19.58 7.60 22.11
N ARG A 94 -18.46 7.29 22.77
CA ARG A 94 -17.33 8.21 22.96
C ARG A 94 -16.65 8.59 21.65
N HIS A 95 -16.61 7.68 20.67
CA HIS A 95 -15.87 7.85 19.42
C HIS A 95 -16.76 8.04 18.19
N LEU A 96 -18.05 8.30 18.41
CA LEU A 96 -18.99 8.60 17.35
C LEU A 96 -18.51 9.83 16.57
N THR A 97 -18.35 9.66 15.26
CA THR A 97 -17.63 10.59 14.38
C THR A 97 -18.32 10.59 13.03
N ALA A 98 -18.72 11.76 12.53
CA ALA A 98 -19.31 11.88 11.21
C ALA A 98 -18.32 11.46 10.10
N GLY A 99 -18.81 10.77 9.07
CA GLY A 99 -17.98 10.27 7.98
C GLY A 99 -17.16 9.02 8.33
N HIS A 100 -17.33 8.45 9.52
CA HIS A 100 -16.81 7.13 9.87
C HIS A 100 -17.90 6.05 9.74
N PHE A 101 -17.46 4.81 9.64
CA PHE A 101 -18.31 3.62 9.72
C PHE A 101 -17.64 2.58 10.62
N TRP A 102 -18.43 1.64 11.12
CA TRP A 102 -17.92 0.44 11.76
C TRP A 102 -18.14 -0.77 10.85
N MET A 103 -17.30 -1.79 11.02
CA MET A 103 -17.41 -3.08 10.35
C MET A 103 -16.96 -4.22 11.28
N THR A 104 -17.28 -5.45 10.93
CA THR A 104 -16.73 -6.67 11.55
C THR A 104 -15.22 -6.52 11.77
N LEU A 105 -14.76 -6.79 12.99
CA LEU A 105 -13.33 -6.85 13.29
C LEU A 105 -12.76 -8.12 12.64
N LEU A 106 -11.94 -7.94 11.60
CA LEU A 106 -11.32 -9.04 10.86
C LEU A 106 -10.01 -9.48 11.52
N GLU A 107 -9.72 -10.78 11.45
CA GLU A 107 -8.51 -11.39 11.95
C GLU A 107 -7.84 -12.23 10.85
N GLY A 108 -6.53 -12.46 10.97
CA GLY A 108 -5.76 -13.28 10.03
C GLY A 108 -4.63 -12.51 9.34
N GLU A 109 -4.11 -13.07 8.24
CA GLU A 109 -3.01 -12.46 7.47
C GLU A 109 -3.45 -11.11 6.87
N HIS A 110 -2.59 -10.09 7.00
CA HIS A 110 -2.73 -8.82 6.30
C HIS A 110 -1.95 -8.88 4.98
N MET A 111 -2.67 -8.75 3.87
CA MET A 111 -2.10 -8.79 2.52
C MET A 111 -2.34 -7.48 1.78
N SER A 112 -1.35 -7.00 1.04
CA SER A 112 -1.48 -5.98 0.00
C SER A 112 -1.24 -6.68 -1.34
N THR A 113 -2.23 -6.68 -2.23
CA THR A 113 -2.17 -7.41 -3.50
C THR A 113 -2.30 -6.45 -4.67
N ASP A 114 -1.25 -6.38 -5.50
CA ASP A 114 -1.31 -5.65 -6.77
C ASP A 114 -1.84 -6.55 -7.89
N VAL A 115 -2.67 -5.96 -8.74
CA VAL A 115 -3.40 -6.61 -9.83
C VAL A 115 -3.31 -5.74 -11.08
N ALA A 116 -2.95 -6.34 -12.20
CA ALA A 116 -3.18 -5.71 -13.50
C ALA A 116 -4.59 -6.07 -13.99
N VAL A 117 -5.41 -5.07 -14.29
CA VAL A 117 -6.80 -5.26 -14.74
C VAL A 117 -6.94 -4.75 -16.17
N LEU A 118 -7.56 -5.55 -17.03
CA LEU A 118 -7.87 -5.23 -18.41
C LEU A 118 -9.36 -5.51 -18.67
N GLU A 119 -10.16 -4.44 -18.76
CA GLU A 119 -11.62 -4.52 -18.93
C GLU A 119 -12.24 -5.49 -17.90
N GLY A 120 -11.96 -5.23 -16.62
CA GLY A 120 -12.45 -6.05 -15.49
C GLY A 120 -11.83 -7.45 -15.38
N ARG A 121 -10.97 -7.87 -16.31
CA ARG A 121 -10.24 -9.14 -16.25
C ARG A 121 -8.90 -8.98 -15.57
N THR A 122 -8.56 -9.89 -14.68
CA THR A 122 -7.29 -9.87 -13.96
C THR A 122 -6.19 -10.58 -14.76
N MET A 123 -5.11 -9.88 -15.05
CA MET A 123 -4.05 -10.31 -15.97
C MET A 123 -2.76 -10.71 -15.26
N TRP A 124 -2.49 -10.11 -14.09
CA TRP A 124 -1.30 -10.35 -13.29
C TRP A 124 -1.60 -10.09 -11.82
N TRP A 125 -0.85 -10.78 -10.96
CA TRP A 125 -1.03 -10.76 -9.50
C TRP A 125 0.32 -10.73 -8.81
N ARG A 126 0.40 -9.94 -7.73
CA ARG A 126 1.52 -9.96 -6.79
C ARG A 126 1.03 -9.74 -5.37
N HIS A 127 1.39 -10.66 -4.49
CA HIS A 127 0.94 -10.67 -3.10
C HIS A 127 2.06 -10.24 -2.17
N CYS A 128 1.74 -9.32 -1.27
CA CYS A 128 2.67 -8.81 -0.26
C CYS A 128 2.07 -9.05 1.12
N ARG A 129 2.75 -9.83 1.96
CA ARG A 129 2.29 -10.12 3.33
C ARG A 129 2.96 -9.22 4.35
N GLY A 130 2.16 -8.49 5.11
CA GLY A 130 2.64 -7.62 6.18
C GLY A 130 3.01 -8.40 7.44
N THR A 131 4.18 -8.12 8.02
CA THR A 131 4.51 -8.50 9.40
C THR A 131 4.17 -7.31 10.30
N PRO A 132 3.10 -7.38 11.11
CA PRO A 132 2.67 -6.25 11.92
C PRO A 132 3.72 -5.91 12.98
N ALA A 133 3.80 -4.62 13.30
CA ALA A 133 4.52 -4.08 14.44
C ALA A 133 3.52 -3.28 15.31
N THR A 134 3.97 -2.27 16.05
CA THR A 134 3.13 -1.53 16.99
C THR A 134 2.15 -0.60 16.28
N GLU A 135 0.91 -0.52 16.79
CA GLU A 135 -0.09 0.50 16.45
C GLU A 135 -0.23 0.81 14.94
N GLY A 136 -0.48 -0.24 14.14
CA GLY A 136 -0.74 -0.10 12.69
C GLY A 136 0.50 0.06 11.83
N THR A 137 1.71 -0.06 12.40
CA THR A 137 2.95 -0.16 11.62
C THR A 137 3.24 -1.59 11.16
N PHE A 138 4.14 -1.73 10.20
CA PHE A 138 4.66 -3.00 9.74
C PHE A 138 6.18 -3.01 9.88
N ASP A 139 6.74 -4.04 10.52
CA ASP A 139 8.19 -4.26 10.56
C ASP A 139 8.73 -4.47 9.14
N ARG A 140 8.00 -5.25 8.35
CA ARG A 140 8.33 -5.56 6.96
C ARG A 140 7.12 -6.07 6.17
N TRP A 141 7.25 -6.00 4.86
CA TRP A 141 6.43 -6.71 3.90
C TRP A 141 7.26 -7.80 3.21
N LEU A 142 6.72 -9.01 3.11
CA LEU A 142 7.24 -10.07 2.25
C LEU A 142 6.50 -10.00 0.93
N ILE A 143 7.21 -9.71 -0.16
CA ILE A 143 6.70 -9.79 -1.52
C ILE A 143 6.89 -11.24 -1.98
N GLU A 144 5.79 -11.99 -2.13
CA GLU A 144 5.80 -13.44 -2.33
C GLU A 144 6.03 -13.81 -3.80
N ASP A 145 6.87 -14.81 -4.09
CA ASP A 145 7.07 -15.40 -5.42
C ASP A 145 5.90 -16.30 -5.90
N GLY A 146 5.11 -16.82 -4.96
CA GLY A 146 3.99 -17.73 -5.21
C GLY A 146 2.69 -17.07 -5.67
N ARG A 147 1.73 -17.94 -6.00
CA ARG A 147 0.32 -17.61 -6.28
C ARG A 147 -0.53 -17.87 -5.03
N ARG A 148 -1.67 -17.19 -4.91
CA ARG A 148 -2.69 -17.46 -3.88
C ARG A 148 -4.05 -17.72 -4.52
N PRO A 149 -4.31 -18.91 -5.10
CA PRO A 149 -5.46 -19.15 -5.98
C PRO A 149 -6.82 -18.84 -5.35
N GLN A 150 -7.00 -19.10 -4.05
CA GLN A 150 -8.25 -18.80 -3.34
C GLN A 150 -8.48 -17.29 -3.22
N LEU A 151 -7.43 -16.53 -2.88
CA LEU A 151 -7.49 -15.07 -2.79
C LEU A 151 -7.68 -14.45 -4.18
N GLU A 152 -6.93 -14.93 -5.18
CA GLU A 152 -7.04 -14.47 -6.57
C GLU A 152 -8.43 -14.73 -7.15
N ALA A 153 -9.04 -15.90 -6.89
CA ALA A 153 -10.40 -16.20 -7.33
C ALA A 153 -11.42 -15.28 -6.65
N TYR A 154 -11.29 -15.07 -5.35
CA TYR A 154 -12.19 -14.21 -4.57
C TYR A 154 -12.09 -12.74 -5.00
N VAL A 155 -10.88 -12.17 -5.03
CA VAL A 155 -10.63 -10.79 -5.44
C VAL A 155 -10.95 -10.62 -6.93
N GLY A 156 -10.60 -11.58 -7.77
CA GLY A 156 -10.89 -11.55 -9.20
C GLY A 156 -12.39 -11.50 -9.50
N ALA A 157 -13.20 -12.27 -8.76
CA ALA A 157 -14.66 -12.20 -8.88
C ALA A 157 -15.23 -10.84 -8.42
N TRP A 158 -14.65 -10.25 -7.37
CA TRP A 158 -15.02 -8.92 -6.91
C TRP A 158 -14.68 -7.84 -7.95
N VAL A 159 -13.47 -7.88 -8.52
CA VAL A 159 -13.02 -6.99 -9.60
C VAL A 159 -13.94 -7.12 -10.81
N ALA A 160 -14.22 -8.33 -11.29
CA ALA A 160 -15.08 -8.54 -12.45
C ALA A 160 -16.51 -7.99 -12.26
N ARG A 161 -16.99 -7.94 -11.00
CA ARG A 161 -18.33 -7.43 -10.66
C ARG A 161 -18.38 -5.92 -10.50
N HIS A 162 -17.34 -5.33 -9.91
CA HIS A 162 -17.37 -3.93 -9.45
C HIS A 162 -16.46 -2.99 -10.24
N LEU A 163 -15.63 -3.53 -11.12
CA LEU A 163 -14.67 -2.83 -11.97
C LEU A 163 -14.72 -3.40 -13.40
N ALA A 164 -15.91 -3.75 -13.90
CA ALA A 164 -16.09 -4.48 -15.15
C ALA A 164 -15.50 -3.76 -16.38
N ASP A 165 -15.52 -2.43 -16.38
CA ASP A 165 -14.99 -1.61 -17.48
C ASP A 165 -13.59 -1.04 -17.17
N TYR A 166 -13.02 -1.37 -16.00
CA TYR A 166 -11.75 -0.81 -15.56
C TYR A 166 -10.56 -1.43 -16.31
N THR A 167 -9.64 -0.58 -16.74
CA THR A 167 -8.32 -0.96 -17.23
C THR A 167 -7.27 -0.12 -16.52
N GLY A 168 -6.31 -0.79 -15.87
CA GLY A 168 -5.28 -0.14 -15.07
C GLY A 168 -4.74 -1.05 -13.98
N MET A 169 -3.91 -0.48 -13.12
CA MET A 169 -3.40 -1.19 -11.95
C MET A 169 -4.34 -1.00 -10.77
N LEU A 170 -4.45 -2.03 -9.93
CA LEU A 170 -5.29 -2.05 -8.75
C LEU A 170 -4.50 -2.66 -7.59
N ASN A 171 -4.51 -2.00 -6.43
CA ASN A 171 -4.07 -2.59 -5.18
C ASN A 171 -5.29 -2.94 -4.35
N VAL A 172 -5.32 -4.15 -3.79
CA VAL A 172 -6.38 -4.62 -2.91
C VAL A 172 -5.75 -5.09 -1.61
N GLU A 173 -6.14 -4.45 -0.50
CA GLU A 173 -5.72 -4.84 0.84
C GLU A 173 -6.75 -5.79 1.45
N THR A 174 -6.28 -6.86 2.09
CA THR A 174 -7.14 -7.86 2.73
C THR A 174 -6.65 -8.26 4.12
N ILE A 175 -7.58 -8.60 5.01
CA ILE A 175 -7.31 -9.27 6.29
C ILE A 175 -8.13 -10.56 6.34
N GLY A 176 -7.48 -11.69 6.60
CA GLY A 176 -8.17 -12.99 6.65
C GLY A 176 -8.84 -13.37 5.32
N GLY A 177 -8.32 -12.85 4.20
CA GLY A 177 -8.88 -13.04 2.86
C GLY A 177 -10.09 -12.16 2.52
N ARG A 178 -10.51 -11.24 3.41
CA ARG A 178 -11.61 -10.29 3.17
C ARG A 178 -11.06 -8.93 2.81
N ILE A 179 -11.65 -8.26 1.82
CA ILE A 179 -11.16 -6.97 1.31
C ILE A 179 -11.43 -5.89 2.36
N ILE A 180 -10.39 -5.13 2.72
CA ILE A 180 -10.54 -4.00 3.65
C ILE A 180 -10.47 -2.66 2.94
N GLU A 181 -9.68 -2.55 1.86
CA GLU A 181 -9.45 -1.34 1.06
C GLU A 181 -9.06 -1.73 -0.37
N ALA A 182 -9.30 -0.83 -1.32
CA ALA A 182 -8.89 -0.99 -2.71
C ALA A 182 -8.49 0.38 -3.30
N HIS A 183 -7.49 0.38 -4.17
CA HIS A 183 -6.82 1.58 -4.67
C HIS A 183 -6.58 1.46 -6.18
N LEU A 184 -6.96 2.47 -6.97
CA LEU A 184 -6.77 2.49 -8.44
C LEU A 184 -5.33 2.86 -8.82
N ARG A 185 -4.38 2.11 -8.26
CA ARG A 185 -2.93 2.24 -8.42
C ARG A 185 -2.24 1.00 -7.86
N VAL A 186 -0.92 0.91 -8.03
CA VAL A 186 -0.09 -0.11 -7.36
C VAL A 186 0.31 0.33 -5.95
N ALA A 187 0.85 -0.60 -5.17
CA ALA A 187 1.74 -0.25 -4.07
C ALA A 187 3.06 0.30 -4.63
N ASP A 188 3.31 1.58 -4.41
CA ASP A 188 4.46 2.34 -4.89
C ASP A 188 5.76 2.11 -4.07
N GLN A 189 5.68 1.36 -2.96
CA GLN A 189 6.79 1.18 -2.02
C GLN A 189 7.86 0.18 -2.52
N TRP A 190 7.51 -0.75 -3.42
CA TRP A 190 8.39 -1.83 -3.87
C TRP A 190 8.27 -2.27 -5.36
N PRO A 191 7.98 -1.38 -6.34
CA PRO A 191 8.03 -1.76 -7.77
C PRO A 191 9.36 -2.39 -8.22
N ASP A 192 10.48 -2.05 -7.59
CA ASP A 192 11.80 -2.62 -7.87
C ASP A 192 11.96 -4.11 -7.49
N LEU A 193 10.99 -4.67 -6.75
CA LEU A 193 10.96 -6.08 -6.37
C LEU A 193 10.02 -6.92 -7.27
N TYR A 194 9.51 -6.33 -8.35
CA TYR A 194 8.67 -7.01 -9.35
C TYR A 194 9.50 -7.59 -10.50
N GLU A 195 8.84 -8.35 -11.38
CA GLU A 195 9.52 -9.03 -12.48
C GLU A 195 10.12 -8.02 -13.48
N ALA A 196 11.24 -8.39 -14.12
CA ALA A 196 11.79 -7.61 -15.22
C ALA A 196 10.76 -7.44 -16.34
N GLY A 197 10.68 -6.24 -16.93
CA GLY A 197 9.66 -5.92 -17.94
C GLY A 197 8.31 -5.47 -17.37
N TRP A 198 8.14 -5.48 -16.04
CA TRP A 198 6.86 -5.14 -15.41
C TRP A 198 6.47 -3.67 -15.65
N LEU A 199 7.41 -2.73 -15.55
CA LEU A 199 7.14 -1.31 -15.79
C LEU A 199 6.68 -1.06 -17.23
N GLU A 200 7.30 -1.72 -18.21
CA GLU A 200 6.93 -1.68 -19.62
C GLU A 200 5.54 -2.28 -19.87
N ALA A 201 5.18 -3.34 -19.13
CA ALA A 201 3.85 -3.92 -19.17
C ALA A 201 2.80 -2.97 -18.60
N VAL A 202 3.09 -2.28 -17.49
CA VAL A 202 2.23 -1.23 -16.92
C VAL A 202 2.06 -0.09 -17.92
N VAL A 203 3.14 0.39 -18.55
CA VAL A 203 3.06 1.41 -19.60
C VAL A 203 2.18 0.94 -20.76
N GLY A 204 2.34 -0.31 -21.21
CA GLY A 204 1.49 -0.91 -22.24
C GLY A 204 0.01 -0.94 -21.87
N LEU A 205 -0.30 -1.22 -20.61
CA LEU A 205 -1.67 -1.27 -20.10
C LEU A 205 -2.36 0.09 -20.24
N TYR A 206 -1.70 1.16 -19.79
CA TYR A 206 -2.28 2.51 -19.85
C TYR A 206 -2.20 3.15 -21.23
N ALA A 207 -1.14 2.88 -22.00
CA ALA A 207 -0.93 3.50 -23.31
C ALA A 207 -1.76 2.84 -24.43
N ARG A 208 -2.02 1.53 -24.31
CA ARG A 208 -2.60 0.72 -25.40
C ARG A 208 -3.77 -0.17 -24.98
N GLY A 209 -4.07 -0.28 -23.69
CA GLY A 209 -5.03 -1.28 -23.20
C GLY A 209 -4.51 -2.70 -23.40
N GLU A 210 -3.21 -2.92 -23.25
CA GLU A 210 -2.60 -4.23 -23.47
C GLU A 210 -1.70 -4.63 -22.30
N TRP A 211 -1.91 -5.82 -21.74
CA TRP A 211 -0.99 -6.40 -20.78
C TRP A 211 -0.03 -7.37 -21.48
N ARG A 212 1.27 -7.01 -21.54
CA ARG A 212 2.33 -7.85 -22.13
C ARG A 212 3.51 -7.94 -21.17
N LEU A 213 3.50 -8.98 -20.34
CA LEU A 213 4.63 -9.33 -19.49
C LEU A 213 5.11 -10.72 -19.89
N ALA A 214 6.38 -10.83 -20.29
CA ALA A 214 6.98 -12.12 -20.57
C ALA A 214 7.05 -12.97 -19.28
N PRO A 215 6.88 -14.30 -19.34
CA PRO A 215 7.14 -15.16 -18.19
C PRO A 215 8.57 -14.93 -17.71
N GLY A 216 8.70 -14.42 -16.49
CA GLY A 216 9.97 -14.14 -15.84
C GLY A 216 10.09 -14.89 -14.51
N GLU A 217 11.30 -14.89 -13.96
CA GLU A 217 11.52 -15.43 -12.62
C GLU A 217 10.84 -14.54 -11.58
N ARG A 218 9.89 -15.11 -10.84
CA ARG A 218 9.34 -14.48 -9.64
C ARG A 218 10.28 -14.81 -8.48
N ARG A 219 10.78 -13.77 -7.83
CA ARG A 219 11.65 -13.90 -6.67
C ARG A 219 10.97 -13.32 -5.45
N ALA A 220 11.11 -13.98 -4.31
CA ALA A 220 10.69 -13.38 -3.05
C ALA A 220 11.54 -12.12 -2.77
N GLY A 221 10.91 -11.10 -2.19
CA GLY A 221 11.57 -9.86 -1.80
C GLY A 221 11.05 -9.36 -0.46
N TYR A 222 11.76 -8.41 0.13
CA TYR A 222 11.40 -7.83 1.41
C TYR A 222 11.45 -6.31 1.31
N SER A 223 10.41 -5.65 1.80
CA SER A 223 10.40 -4.21 2.03
C SER A 223 10.37 -3.96 3.53
N ILE A 224 11.49 -3.52 4.10
CA ILE A 224 11.71 -3.44 5.54
C ILE A 224 11.66 -1.98 5.96
N ALA A 225 10.73 -1.65 6.85
CA ALA A 225 10.57 -0.30 7.35
C ALA A 225 11.46 -0.04 8.57
N LEU A 226 11.92 1.20 8.70
CA LEU A 226 12.54 1.77 9.88
C LEU A 226 11.65 2.88 10.43
N PHE A 227 11.21 2.72 11.66
CA PHE A 227 10.43 3.73 12.38
C PHE A 227 11.26 4.33 13.51
N GLY A 228 11.03 5.61 13.78
CA GLY A 228 11.48 6.29 15.00
C GLY A 228 10.29 6.83 15.79
N PRO A 229 10.50 7.26 17.05
CA PRO A 229 9.45 7.88 17.85
C PRO A 229 8.87 9.15 17.21
N HIS A 230 7.56 9.36 17.40
CA HIS A 230 6.91 10.64 17.12
C HIS A 230 7.44 11.77 18.01
N GLY A 231 7.23 13.02 17.60
CA GLY A 231 7.61 14.21 18.37
C GLY A 231 9.12 14.52 18.36
N ARG A 232 9.93 13.71 17.67
CA ARG A 232 11.33 13.98 17.40
C ARG A 232 11.49 14.54 15.99
N GLU A 233 12.33 15.56 15.85
CA GLU A 233 12.76 16.06 14.54
C GLU A 233 13.91 15.21 14.00
N TYR A 234 13.86 14.92 12.70
CA TYR A 234 14.84 14.09 12.01
C TYR A 234 15.53 14.86 10.89
N ARG A 235 16.76 14.44 10.56
CA ARG A 235 17.53 14.92 9.41
C ARG A 235 17.89 13.74 8.52
N HIS A 236 18.02 13.98 7.22
CA HIS A 236 18.45 12.95 6.30
C HIS A 236 19.86 12.44 6.66
N PRO A 237 20.14 11.15 6.46
CA PRO A 237 21.49 10.62 6.51
C PRO A 237 22.37 11.25 5.43
N PRO A 238 23.70 11.36 5.64
CA PRO A 238 24.62 11.77 4.59
C PRO A 238 24.42 10.91 3.33
N ALA A 239 24.45 11.53 2.15
CA ALA A 239 24.24 10.84 0.88
C ALA A 239 25.21 9.64 0.70
N GLU A 240 26.45 9.76 1.18
CA GLU A 240 27.44 8.68 1.14
C GLU A 240 27.00 7.47 1.99
N LEU A 241 26.38 7.68 3.16
CA LEU A 241 25.84 6.58 3.97
C LEU A 241 24.70 5.88 3.23
N VAL A 242 23.77 6.63 2.64
CA VAL A 242 22.67 6.05 1.84
C VAL A 242 23.23 5.26 0.65
N ALA A 243 24.22 5.79 -0.05
CA ALA A 243 24.89 5.12 -1.16
C ALA A 243 25.65 3.86 -0.72
N GLN A 244 26.25 3.86 0.47
CA GLN A 244 26.90 2.67 1.03
C GLN A 244 25.88 1.58 1.39
N VAL A 245 24.75 1.95 1.98
CA VAL A 245 23.67 1.00 2.31
C VAL A 245 23.06 0.43 1.02
N ARG A 246 22.82 1.27 0.00
CA ARG A 246 22.31 0.84 -1.31
C ARG A 246 23.26 -0.11 -2.03
N ARG A 247 24.57 0.01 -1.83
CA ARG A 247 25.60 -0.88 -2.40
C ARG A 247 25.78 -2.20 -1.64
N MET A 248 25.07 -2.40 -0.52
CA MET A 248 25.15 -3.67 0.21
C MET A 248 24.59 -4.81 -0.65
N PRO A 249 25.19 -6.02 -0.61
CA PRO A 249 24.68 -7.18 -1.34
C PRO A 249 23.20 -7.42 -1.06
N HIS A 250 22.44 -7.78 -2.10
CA HIS A 250 20.99 -8.07 -2.05
C HIS A 250 20.07 -6.89 -1.71
N VAL A 251 20.59 -5.69 -1.43
CA VAL A 251 19.78 -4.47 -1.35
C VAL A 251 19.44 -4.00 -2.77
N SER A 252 18.15 -3.75 -3.00
CA SER A 252 17.62 -3.24 -4.27
C SER A 252 17.53 -1.71 -4.23
N SER A 253 16.90 -1.17 -3.19
CA SER A 253 16.75 0.28 -3.01
C SER A 253 16.70 0.69 -1.55
N VAL A 254 16.98 1.97 -1.32
CA VAL A 254 16.89 2.64 -0.02
C VAL A 254 16.08 3.91 -0.21
N GLN A 255 15.08 4.11 0.65
CA GLN A 255 14.19 5.26 0.65
C GLN A 255 14.34 5.98 1.98
N ILE A 256 14.58 7.29 1.98
CA ILE A 256 14.46 8.14 3.18
C ILE A 256 13.13 8.86 3.08
N THR A 257 12.16 8.43 3.89
CA THR A 257 10.73 8.57 3.61
C THR A 257 10.09 9.77 4.30
N PHE A 258 10.81 10.89 4.34
CA PHE A 258 10.31 12.15 4.89
C PHE A 258 11.05 13.31 4.25
N HIS A 259 10.46 14.50 4.31
CA HIS A 259 11.09 15.75 3.90
C HIS A 259 11.87 16.35 5.08
N ASP A 260 13.17 16.62 4.90
CA ASP A 260 14.01 17.22 5.94
C ASP A 260 13.81 18.74 6.09
N ASP A 261 13.20 19.38 5.10
CA ASP A 261 12.88 20.80 5.04
C ASP A 261 11.51 21.14 5.67
N ARG A 262 10.77 20.14 6.16
CA ARG A 262 9.48 20.30 6.81
C ARG A 262 9.49 19.76 8.24
N PRO A 263 8.73 20.37 9.18
CA PRO A 263 8.58 19.82 10.52
C PRO A 263 8.06 18.37 10.49
N SER A 264 8.56 17.50 11.37
CA SER A 264 8.12 16.10 11.43
C SER A 264 6.60 15.98 11.60
N ALA A 265 5.98 16.85 12.39
CA ALA A 265 4.52 16.87 12.60
C ALA A 265 3.66 17.13 11.35
N SER A 266 4.26 17.61 10.24
CA SER A 266 3.54 17.85 8.97
C SER A 266 3.40 16.61 8.09
N HIS A 267 4.09 15.51 8.42
CA HIS A 267 4.06 14.27 7.66
C HIS A 267 2.91 13.37 8.10
N ALA A 268 2.20 12.80 7.14
CA ALA A 268 1.24 11.74 7.43
C ALA A 268 2.00 10.46 7.82
N MET A 269 1.76 9.97 9.03
CA MET A 269 2.47 8.82 9.59
C MET A 269 1.49 7.90 10.33
N PRO A 270 1.78 6.60 10.44
CA PRO A 270 0.95 5.69 11.22
C PRO A 270 1.09 6.02 12.72
N PRO A 271 0.11 5.66 13.56
CA PRO A 271 0.18 5.94 15.00
C PRO A 271 1.44 5.40 15.67
N GLY A 272 1.89 4.20 15.29
CA GLY A 272 3.02 3.52 15.95
C GLY A 272 4.41 4.09 15.71
N GLY A 273 4.59 5.09 14.85
CA GLY A 273 5.88 5.77 14.70
C GLY A 273 6.05 6.61 13.46
N PHE A 274 7.13 7.38 13.41
CA PHE A 274 7.56 8.18 12.27
C PHE A 274 8.41 7.32 11.32
N ARG A 275 7.96 7.12 10.08
CA ARG A 275 8.68 6.29 9.09
C ARG A 275 9.92 7.03 8.59
N LEU A 276 11.09 6.57 8.99
CA LEU A 276 12.38 7.19 8.66
C LEU A 276 12.92 6.71 7.33
N ALA A 277 12.87 5.39 7.11
CA ALA A 277 13.40 4.79 5.91
C ALA A 277 12.68 3.49 5.55
N VAL A 278 12.81 3.09 4.30
CA VAL A 278 12.45 1.76 3.80
C VAL A 278 13.64 1.19 3.02
N VAL A 279 13.94 -0.08 3.26
CA VAL A 279 14.96 -0.83 2.51
C VAL A 279 14.28 -1.97 1.78
N ASN A 280 14.39 -1.99 0.46
CA ASN A 280 13.94 -3.11 -0.36
C ASN A 280 15.14 -4.02 -0.65
N CYS A 281 14.94 -5.33 -0.51
CA CYS A 281 16.01 -6.31 -0.69
C CYS A 281 15.47 -7.69 -1.11
N PHE A 282 16.36 -8.54 -1.60
CA PHE A 282 16.05 -9.94 -1.95
C PHE A 282 16.51 -10.95 -0.89
N ASP A 283 17.17 -10.47 0.18
CA ASP A 283 17.60 -11.27 1.32
C ASP A 283 17.24 -10.55 2.63
N LEU A 284 16.56 -11.26 3.54
CA LEU A 284 16.01 -10.67 4.76
C LEU A 284 17.11 -10.20 5.72
N GLU A 285 18.19 -10.97 5.87
CA GLU A 285 19.27 -10.62 6.80
C GLU A 285 20.11 -9.46 6.28
N ALA A 286 20.36 -9.40 4.96
CA ALA A 286 20.96 -8.24 4.32
C ALA A 286 20.12 -6.98 4.51
N GLY A 287 18.79 -7.08 4.34
CA GLY A 287 17.87 -5.98 4.60
C GLY A 287 17.87 -5.52 6.06
N ARG A 288 17.91 -6.46 7.01
CA ARG A 288 18.01 -6.16 8.45
C ARG A 288 19.33 -5.45 8.78
N ALA A 289 20.44 -5.90 8.22
CA ALA A 289 21.74 -5.26 8.38
C ALA A 289 21.76 -3.84 7.79
N ALA A 290 21.15 -3.66 6.61
CA ALA A 290 20.99 -2.35 5.97
C ALA A 290 20.13 -1.40 6.83
N ARG A 291 18.99 -1.88 7.32
CA ARG A 291 18.14 -1.14 8.26
C ARG A 291 18.90 -0.75 9.53
N ALA A 292 19.67 -1.66 10.12
CA ALA A 292 20.43 -1.41 11.34
C ALA A 292 21.49 -0.31 11.16
N ARG A 293 22.13 -0.22 9.98
CA ARG A 293 23.07 0.88 9.68
C ARG A 293 22.38 2.24 9.63
N LEU A 294 21.18 2.30 9.05
CA LEU A 294 20.38 3.53 9.04
C LEU A 294 19.89 3.87 10.45
N ALA A 295 19.43 2.87 11.22
CA ALA A 295 18.99 3.04 12.60
C ALA A 295 20.10 3.63 13.50
N ALA A 296 21.33 3.14 13.35
CA ALA A 296 22.49 3.69 14.07
C ALA A 296 22.72 5.18 13.80
N PHE A 297 22.53 5.65 12.56
CA PHE A 297 22.60 7.08 12.23
C PHE A 297 21.47 7.88 12.90
N PHE A 298 20.24 7.35 12.85
CA PHE A 298 19.09 8.02 13.48
C PHE A 298 19.09 7.91 15.01
N GLY A 299 19.91 7.04 15.61
CA GLY A 299 19.91 6.77 17.04
C GLY A 299 18.56 6.22 17.50
N VAL A 300 18.09 5.17 16.83
CA VAL A 300 16.88 4.38 17.15
C VAL A 300 17.18 2.89 17.14
#